data_AF-A0A174AA91-F1
#
_entry.id   AF-A0A174AA91-F1
#
_cell.length_a   1.000
_cell.length_b   1.000
_cell.length_c   1.000
_cell.angle_alpha   90.00
_cell.angle_beta   90.00
_cell.angle_gamma   90.00
#
_symmetry.space_group_name_H-M   'P 1'
#
loop_
_entity.id
_entity.type
_entity.pdbx_description
1 polymer ?
#
loop_
_entity_poly.entity_id
_entity_poly.type
_entity_poly.pdbx_seq_one_letter_code
_entity_poly.pdbx_strand_id
1 'polypeptide(L)' 'MNKHFIRTADQETANILKSIGFPQVGYTKGIYTFANCSSLSFANVNIDINKLTYTDIYCAS' A
#
# COMPACT_ATOMS: atom_id res chain seq x y z
N MET A 1 -10.55 -4.70 -9.54
CA MET A 1 -9.22 -4.09 -9.74
C MET A 1 -8.18 -5.12 -9.36
N ASN A 2 -7.55 -5.77 -10.34
CA ASN A 2 -6.31 -6.51 -10.08
C ASN A 2 -5.25 -5.43 -9.87
N LYS A 3 -4.82 -5.18 -8.64
CA LYS A 3 -3.69 -4.28 -8.34
C LYS A 3 -3.04 -4.86 -7.11
N HIS A 4 -1.98 -5.65 -7.29
CA HIS A 4 -1.38 -6.43 -6.20
C HIS A 4 -0.60 -5.61 -5.18
N PHE A 5 -0.30 -4.33 -5.46
CA PHE A 5 0.49 -3.50 -4.55
C PHE A 5 -0.09 -2.09 -4.37
N ILE A 6 0.10 -1.55 -3.16
CA ILE A 6 -0.15 -0.16 -2.77
C ILE A 6 1.20 0.50 -2.55
N ARG A 7 1.39 1.70 -3.10
CA ARG A 7 2.61 2.50 -2.90
C ARG A 7 2.27 3.87 -2.36
N THR A 8 3.10 4.39 -1.47
CA THR A 8 3.00 5.76 -0.98
C THR A 8 4.38 6.29 -0.59
N ALA A 9 4.60 7.58 -0.79
CA ALA A 9 5.78 8.28 -0.24
C ALA A 9 5.46 8.99 1.09
N ASP A 10 4.18 9.03 1.48
CA ASP A 10 3.71 9.68 2.69
C ASP A 10 3.88 8.74 3.90
N GLN A 11 4.67 9.19 4.88
CA GLN A 11 5.01 8.38 6.04
C GLN A 11 3.81 8.11 6.96
N GLU A 12 2.91 9.07 7.12
CA GLU A 12 1.70 8.91 7.94
C GLU A 12 0.80 7.82 7.34
N THR A 13 0.58 7.88 6.03
CA THR A 13 -0.16 6.88 5.25
C THR A 13 0.49 5.51 5.36
N ALA A 14 1.82 5.42 5.27
CA ALA A 14 2.55 4.17 5.45
C ALA A 14 2.38 3.58 6.86
N ASN A 15 2.34 4.43 7.89
CA ASN A 15 2.12 3.99 9.27
C ASN A 15 0.69 3.45 9.47
N ILE A 16 -0.31 4.08 8.87
CA ILE A 16 -1.70 3.59 8.93
C ILE A 16 -1.81 2.23 8.23
N LEU A 17 -1.21 2.07 7.04
CA LEU A 17 -1.20 0.80 6.30
C LEU A 17 -0.57 -0.34 7.12
N LYS A 18 0.53 -0.06 7.83
CA LYS A 18 1.14 -1.02 8.77
C LYS A 18 0.19 -1.37 9.91
N SER A 19 -0.44 -0.36 10.51
CA SER A 19 -1.31 -0.53 11.67
C SER A 19 -2.55 -1.38 11.38
N ILE A 20 -3.06 -1.34 10.15
CA ILE A 20 -4.22 -2.15 9.74
C ILE A 20 -3.83 -3.50 9.11
N GLY A 21 -2.55 -3.84 9.13
CA GLY A 21 -2.07 -5.16 8.76
C GLY A 21 -1.75 -5.36 7.28
N PHE A 22 -1.62 -4.29 6.48
CA PHE A 22 -1.06 -4.44 5.14
C PHE A 22 0.44 -4.78 5.26
N PRO A 23 0.92 -5.90 4.67
CA PRO A 23 2.33 -6.27 4.77
C PRO A 23 3.17 -5.33 3.92
N GLN A 24 4.16 -4.67 4.53
CA GLN A 24 5.16 -3.92 3.77
C GLN A 24 6.12 -4.92 3.11
N VAL A 25 6.23 -4.85 1.79
CA VAL A 25 7.09 -5.73 0.98
C VAL A 25 8.30 -5.01 0.39
N GLY A 26 8.36 -3.68 0.52
CA GLY A 26 9.50 -2.90 0.04
C GLY A 26 9.54 -1.47 0.57
N TYR A 27 10.75 -0.90 0.54
CA TYR A 27 11.00 0.53 0.76
C TYR A 27 12.20 0.95 -0.08
N THR A 28 11.96 1.79 -1.08
CA THR A 28 13.01 2.21 -2.03
C THR A 28 12.86 3.69 -2.34
N LYS A 29 13.94 4.45 -2.17
CA LYS A 29 14.00 5.89 -2.48
C LYS A 29 12.83 6.69 -1.86
N GLY A 30 12.50 6.41 -0.60
CA GLY A 30 11.41 7.09 0.11
C GLY A 30 10.00 6.60 -0.21
N ILE A 31 9.84 5.59 -1.08
CA ILE A 31 8.54 5.02 -1.43
C ILE A 31 8.35 3.69 -0.69
N TYR A 32 7.29 3.62 0.11
CA TYR A 32 6.81 2.42 0.78
C TYR A 32 5.94 1.61 -0.20
N THR A 33 6.15 0.28 -0.24
CA THR A 33 5.36 -0.65 -1.04
C THR A 33 4.73 -1.70 -0.13
N PHE A 34 3.43 -1.89 -0.26
CA PHE A 34 2.61 -2.83 0.50
C PHE A 34 1.91 -3.82 -0.41
N ALA A 35 1.79 -5.08 0.01
CA ALA A 35 0.95 -6.05 -0.69
C ALA A 35 -0.52 -5.68 -0.51
N ASN A 36 -1.26 -5.54 -1.60
CA ASN A 36 -2.69 -5.24 -1.59
C ASN A 36 -3.49 -6.54 -1.45
N CYS A 37 -3.67 -7.00 -0.21
CA CYS A 37 -4.48 -8.17 0.09
C CYS A 37 -5.97 -7.83 -0.05
N SER A 38 -6.68 -8.50 -0.96
CA SER A 38 -8.07 -8.24 -1.33
C SER A 38 -9.09 -8.31 -0.17
N SER A 39 -8.70 -8.83 1.00
CA SER A 39 -9.55 -8.99 2.18
C SER A 39 -9.53 -7.80 3.14
N LEU A 40 -8.55 -6.89 3.03
CA LEU A 40 -8.42 -5.72 3.91
C LEU A 40 -9.06 -4.50 3.24
N SER A 41 -9.98 -3.85 3.95
CA SER A 41 -10.70 -2.67 3.46
C SER A 41 -10.21 -1.39 4.15
N PHE A 42 -10.24 -0.27 3.43
CA PHE A 42 -9.96 1.06 3.99
C PHE A 42 -11.15 1.67 4.73
N ALA A 43 -12.30 0.98 4.81
CA ALA A 43 -13.58 1.55 5.19
C ALA A 43 -13.60 2.20 6.60
N ASN A 44 -12.67 1.80 7.48
CA ASN A 44 -12.59 2.27 8.86
C ASN A 44 -11.28 3.00 9.18
N VAL A 45 -10.53 3.46 8.17
CA VAL A 45 -9.31 4.24 8.38
C VAL A 45 -9.33 5.57 7.67
N ASN A 46 -8.81 6.59 8.36
CA ASN A 46 -8.63 7.93 7.82
C ASN A 46 -7.39 7.98 6.89
N ILE A 47 -7.47 7.24 5.77
CA ILE A 47 -6.46 7.27 4.71
C ILE A 47 -6.94 8.22 3.62
N ASP A 48 -6.07 9.16 3.25
CA ASP A 48 -6.26 9.94 2.03
C ASP A 48 -5.86 9.06 0.84
N ILE A 49 -6.86 8.53 0.14
CA ILE A 49 -6.67 7.63 -1.00
C ILE A 49 -5.90 8.29 -2.15
N ASN A 50 -5.84 9.62 -2.22
CA ASN A 50 -5.08 10.34 -3.26
C ASN A 50 -3.57 10.23 -3.04
N LYS A 51 -3.14 9.88 -1.82
CA LYS A 51 -1.74 9.61 -1.48
C LYS A 51 -1.30 8.18 -1.83
N LEU A 52 -2.22 7.36 -2.37
CA LEU A 52 -1.96 5.98 -2.74
C LEU A 52 -1.81 5.84 -4.25
N THR A 53 -0.73 5.20 -4.66
CA THR A 53 -0.56 4.71 -6.03
C THR A 53 -0.74 3.20 -6.03
N TYR A 54 -1.76 2.71 -6.73
CA TYR A 54 -2.00 1.27 -6.87
C TYR A 54 -1.38 0.76 -8.16
N THR A 55 -0.63 -0.34 -8.08
CA THR A 55 0.08 -0.93 -9.23
C THR A 55 -0.13 -2.44 -9.31
N ASP A 56 -0.29 -2.97 -10.53
CA ASP A 56 0.09 -4.35 -10.84
C ASP A 56 1.57 -4.33 -11.21
N ILE A 57 2.43 -4.86 -10.35
CA ILE A 57 3.78 -5.19 -10.77
C ILE A 57 3.93 -6.68 -10.53
N TYR A 58 3.50 -7.47 -11.51
CA TYR A 58 3.92 -8.86 -11.61
C TYR A 58 5.40 -8.84 -12.02
N CYS A 59 6.32 -8.85 -11.05
CA CYS A 59 7.72 -9.17 -11.35
C CYS A 59 7.81 -10.70 -11.46
N ALA A 60 7.50 -11.25 -12.63
CA ALA A 60 8.02 -12.55 -13.00
C ALA A 60 9.38 -12.32 -13.68
N SER A 61 10.45 -12.76 -13.03
CA SER A 61 11.68 -13.15 -13.71
C SER A 61 11.85 -14.64 -13.53
#